data_AF-A0A1C5KVN9-F1
#
_entry.id   AF-A0A1C5KVN9-F1
#
_cell.length_a   1.000
_cell.length_b   1.000
_cell.length_c   1.000
_cell.angle_alpha   90.00
_cell.angle_beta   90.00
_cell.angle_gamma   90.00
#
_symmetry.space_group_name_H-M   'P 1'
#
loop_
_entity.id
_entity.type
_entity.pdbx_description
1 polymer ?
#
loop_
_entity_poly.entity_id
_entity_poly.type
_entity_poly.pdbx_seq_one_letter_code
_entity_poly.pdbx_strand_id
1 'polypeptide(L)'
;MDKRKIIEWHPAFEASIQIEFENEIEKMTFEPEHLLSKQPMRIDELVIKIRGEEKIQKNIGRIFRKHNIIEYKSPDDYLTINDFYKVYGYCCFYQSDTEHVCEIKPEELTITFICNHYPVKMLRHLQEFRKLEGNEGGEIEYV
;
A
#
# COMPACT_ATOMS: atom_id res chain seq x y z
N MET A 1 -17.99 2.94 40.94
CA MET A 1 -17.30 3.33 39.70
C MET A 1 -18.30 3.18 38.58
N ASP A 2 -18.88 4.29 38.13
CA ASP A 2 -19.96 4.33 37.14
C ASP A 2 -19.40 3.93 35.76
N LYS A 3 -19.67 2.68 35.36
CA LYS A 3 -19.35 2.17 34.02
C LYS A 3 -20.40 2.73 33.06
N ARG A 4 -20.26 3.98 32.65
CA ARG A 4 -20.96 4.46 31.45
C ARG A 4 -20.59 3.51 30.32
N LYS A 5 -21.59 2.77 29.81
CA LYS A 5 -21.41 1.93 28.62
C LYS A 5 -20.91 2.84 27.50
N ILE A 6 -19.67 2.61 27.07
CA ILE A 6 -19.12 3.26 25.88
C ILE A 6 -20.00 2.81 24.71
N ILE A 7 -20.54 3.76 23.95
CA ILE A 7 -21.28 3.45 22.74
C ILE A 7 -20.26 2.95 21.71
N GLU A 8 -20.44 1.72 21.25
CA GLU A 8 -19.72 1.19 20.11
C GLU A 8 -20.44 1.65 18.83
N TRP A 9 -19.80 2.54 18.07
CA TRP A 9 -20.41 3.12 16.87
C TRP A 9 -20.38 2.17 15.66
N HIS A 10 -19.46 1.19 15.63
CA HIS A 10 -19.34 0.26 14.50
C HIS A 10 -20.61 -0.56 14.27
N PRO A 11 -21.23 -1.20 15.28
CA PRO A 11 -22.50 -1.91 15.07
C PRO A 11 -23.66 -0.99 14.67
N ALA A 12 -23.70 0.23 15.20
CA ALA A 12 -24.74 1.20 14.85
C ALA A 12 -24.62 1.66 13.38
N PHE A 13 -23.38 1.89 12.92
CA PHE A 13 -23.08 2.20 11.53
C PHE A 13 -23.43 1.02 10.61
N GLU A 14 -23.04 -0.20 10.96
CA GLU A 14 -23.36 -1.40 10.18
C GLU A 14 -24.88 -1.54 9.99
N ALA A 15 -25.65 -1.42 11.07
CA ALA A 15 -27.11 -1.49 11.01
C ALA A 15 -27.70 -0.38 10.12
N SER A 16 -27.14 0.84 10.18
CA SER A 16 -27.61 1.94 9.33
C SER A 16 -27.40 1.67 7.84
N ILE A 17 -26.27 1.05 7.47
CA ILE A 17 -25.99 0.66 6.09
C ILE A 17 -26.97 -0.44 5.65
N GLN A 18 -27.23 -1.45 6.48
CA GLN A 18 -28.17 -2.52 6.13
C GLN A 18 -29.61 -2.01 5.96
N ILE A 19 -30.05 -1.05 6.79
CA ILE A 19 -31.37 -0.40 6.65
C ILE A 19 -31.44 0.43 5.37
N GLU A 20 -30.40 1.21 5.06
CA GLU A 20 -30.35 2.02 3.84
C GLU A 20 -30.57 1.17 2.57
N PHE A 21 -30.03 -0.05 2.57
CA PHE A 21 -30.15 -1.00 1.46
C PHE A 21 -31.23 -2.07 1.67
N GLU A 22 -32.19 -1.88 2.58
CA GLU A 22 -33.17 -2.93 2.96
C GLU A 22 -33.97 -3.48 1.76
N ASN A 23 -34.33 -2.60 0.81
CA ASN A 23 -35.10 -2.97 -0.39
C ASN A 23 -34.27 -3.72 -1.44
N GLU A 24 -32.95 -3.77 -1.25
CA GLU A 24 -31.98 -4.36 -2.18
C GLU A 24 -31.10 -5.41 -1.49
N ILE A 25 -31.45 -5.82 -0.26
CA ILE A 25 -30.63 -6.67 0.59
C ILE A 25 -30.31 -8.01 -0.08
N GLU A 26 -31.21 -8.55 -0.90
CA GLU A 26 -31.02 -9.79 -1.65
C GLU A 26 -29.94 -9.69 -2.75
N LYS A 27 -29.52 -8.47 -3.12
CA LYS A 27 -28.48 -8.21 -4.13
C LYS A 27 -27.09 -8.00 -3.53
N MET A 28 -26.97 -7.94 -2.20
CA MET A 28 -25.76 -7.50 -1.51
C MET A 28 -25.37 -8.44 -0.36
N THR A 29 -24.11 -8.35 0.07
CA THR A 29 -23.62 -9.03 1.27
C THR A 29 -22.83 -8.03 2.10
N PHE A 30 -23.04 -8.07 3.42
CA PHE A 30 -22.43 -7.16 4.36
C PHE A 30 -21.50 -7.97 5.27
N GLU A 31 -20.22 -7.64 5.24
CA GLU A 31 -19.20 -8.28 6.06
C GLU A 31 -18.56 -7.21 6.95
N PRO A 32 -19.04 -7.05 8.21
CA PRO A 32 -18.44 -6.09 9.12
C PRO A 32 -17.01 -6.49 9.46
N GLU A 33 -16.13 -5.50 9.56
CA GLU A 33 -14.73 -5.68 10.00
C GLU A 33 -13.97 -6.76 9.20
N HIS A 34 -14.21 -6.83 7.88
CA HIS A 34 -13.56 -7.79 6.99
C HIS A 34 -12.03 -7.72 7.08
N LEU A 35 -11.42 -8.86 7.37
CA LEU A 35 -9.96 -8.97 7.49
C LEU A 35 -9.30 -9.01 6.11
N LEU A 36 -8.46 -8.03 5.81
CA LEU A 36 -7.70 -7.97 4.56
C LEU A 36 -6.66 -9.10 4.42
N SER A 37 -6.26 -9.73 5.53
CA SER A 37 -5.32 -10.85 5.55
C SER A 37 -5.50 -11.69 6.81
N LYS A 38 -5.24 -13.00 6.69
CA LYS A 38 -5.17 -13.92 7.84
C LYS A 38 -3.85 -13.80 8.61
N GLN A 39 -2.82 -13.27 7.97
CA GLN A 39 -1.51 -13.01 8.58
C GLN A 39 -1.28 -11.51 8.73
N PRO A 40 -0.47 -11.08 9.71
CA PRO A 40 -0.03 -9.69 9.79
C PRO A 40 0.52 -9.20 8.45
N MET A 41 0.16 -7.97 8.08
CA MET A 41 0.68 -7.35 6.87
C MET A 41 2.20 -7.20 6.98
N ARG A 42 2.91 -7.50 5.90
CA ARG A 42 4.38 -7.47 5.88
C ARG A 42 4.88 -7.10 4.49
N ILE A 43 5.78 -6.13 4.46
CA ILE A 43 6.61 -5.78 3.30
C ILE A 43 7.85 -6.67 3.30
N ASP A 44 8.38 -7.01 2.11
CA ASP A 44 9.52 -7.93 2.02
C ASP A 44 10.79 -7.31 2.60
N GLU A 45 11.06 -6.04 2.29
CA GLU A 45 12.20 -5.30 2.83
C GLU A 45 11.90 -3.79 2.92
N LEU A 46 12.37 -3.14 3.99
CA LEU A 46 12.28 -1.70 4.20
C LEU A 46 13.68 -1.10 4.35
N VAL A 47 14.07 -0.24 3.39
CA VAL A 47 15.36 0.45 3.45
C VAL A 47 15.15 1.92 3.82
N ILE A 48 15.71 2.34 4.96
CA ILE A 48 15.65 3.73 5.45
C ILE A 48 17.00 4.42 5.33
N LYS A 49 17.06 5.56 4.64
CA LYS A 49 18.24 6.43 4.61
C LYS A 49 18.31 7.25 5.89
N ILE A 50 19.30 6.96 6.72
CA ILE A 50 19.51 7.65 8.00
C ILE A 50 20.12 9.05 7.81
N ARG A 51 20.87 9.27 6.71
CA ARG A 51 21.55 10.54 6.41
C ARG A 51 21.15 11.02 5.02
N GLY A 52 20.18 11.93 4.96
CA GLY A 52 19.48 12.30 3.73
C GLY A 52 20.35 12.84 2.59
N GLU A 53 21.44 13.54 2.92
CA GLU A 53 22.33 14.16 1.92
C GLU A 53 23.53 13.27 1.53
N GLU A 54 23.80 12.18 2.26
CA GLU A 54 24.93 11.30 1.95
C GLU A 54 24.61 10.46 0.71
N LYS A 55 25.44 10.62 -0.33
CA LYS A 55 25.27 9.89 -1.59
C LYS A 55 25.59 8.41 -1.40
N ILE A 56 24.60 7.56 -1.63
CA ILE A 56 24.84 6.12 -1.79
C ILE A 56 25.58 5.89 -3.11
N GLN A 57 26.73 5.22 -3.04
CA GLN A 57 27.59 5.02 -4.20
C GLN A 57 26.98 4.06 -5.25
N LYS A 58 26.25 3.03 -4.78
CA LYS A 58 25.60 2.05 -5.65
C LYS A 58 24.43 2.68 -6.41
N ASN A 59 24.30 2.37 -7.69
CA ASN A 59 23.27 2.94 -8.58
C ASN A 59 21.85 2.77 -8.03
N ILE A 60 21.52 1.59 -7.51
CA ILE A 60 20.20 1.32 -6.91
C ILE A 60 19.92 2.22 -5.70
N GLY A 61 20.93 2.60 -4.92
CA GLY A 61 20.74 3.51 -3.81
C GLY A 61 20.51 4.97 -4.21
N ARG A 62 20.75 5.32 -5.48
CA ARG A 62 20.51 6.68 -6.00
C ARG A 62 19.03 6.92 -6.29
N ILE A 63 18.30 5.89 -6.71
CA ILE A 63 16.85 5.97 -7.02
C ILE A 63 15.97 5.89 -5.76
N PHE A 64 16.59 5.53 -4.63
CA PHE A 64 15.92 5.42 -3.36
C PHE A 64 15.65 6.80 -2.76
N ARG A 65 14.43 7.07 -2.31
CA ARG A 65 14.15 8.19 -1.41
C ARG A 65 14.48 7.77 0.03
N LYS A 66 13.96 8.50 1.03
CA LYS A 66 14.31 8.26 2.43
C LYS A 66 13.80 6.91 2.92
N HIS A 67 12.58 6.53 2.54
CA HIS A 67 11.97 5.25 2.90
C HIS A 67 11.65 4.46 1.63
N ASN A 68 12.19 3.24 1.53
CA ASN A 68 12.08 2.43 0.33
C ASN A 68 11.45 1.10 0.68
N ILE A 69 10.24 0.88 0.18
CA ILE A 69 9.47 -0.34 0.36
C ILE A 69 9.77 -1.24 -0.83
N ILE A 70 10.29 -2.43 -0.57
CA ILE A 70 10.68 -3.37 -1.62
C ILE A 70 9.75 -4.58 -1.59
N GLU A 71 9.28 -4.98 -2.78
CA GLU A 71 8.68 -6.31 -3.02
C GLU A 71 9.59 -7.09 -3.95
N TYR A 72 9.91 -8.32 -3.55
CA TYR A 72 10.77 -9.23 -4.28
C TYR A 72 9.95 -10.38 -4.87
N LYS A 73 10.18 -10.67 -6.14
CA LYS A 73 9.69 -11.89 -6.79
C LYS A 73 10.86 -12.80 -7.11
N SER A 74 10.66 -14.10 -6.86
CA SER A 74 11.66 -15.10 -7.21
C SER A 74 11.91 -15.13 -8.72
N PRO A 75 13.04 -15.68 -9.19
CA PRO A 75 13.39 -15.66 -10.60
C PRO A 75 12.36 -16.31 -11.53
N ASP A 76 11.59 -17.29 -11.02
CA ASP A 76 10.57 -18.04 -11.75
C ASP A 76 9.17 -17.39 -11.65
N ASP A 77 9.03 -16.36 -10.81
CA ASP A 77 7.78 -15.63 -10.61
C ASP A 77 7.65 -14.40 -11.53
N TYR A 78 6.43 -13.87 -11.56
CA TYR A 78 6.05 -12.69 -12.33
C TYR A 78 5.36 -11.67 -11.42
N LEU A 79 5.65 -10.38 -11.64
CA LEU A 79 4.87 -9.32 -11.03
C LEU A 79 3.52 -9.19 -11.73
N THR A 80 2.47 -9.14 -10.93
CA THR A 80 1.10 -8.94 -11.36
C THR A 80 0.60 -7.55 -10.98
N ILE A 81 -0.52 -7.14 -11.58
CA ILE A 81 -1.24 -5.92 -11.19
C ILE A 81 -1.64 -5.96 -9.70
N ASN A 82 -1.95 -7.14 -9.17
CA ASN A 82 -2.34 -7.31 -7.77
C ASN A 82 -1.15 -7.11 -6.83
N ASP A 83 0.06 -7.53 -7.21
CA ASP A 83 1.27 -7.29 -6.42
C ASP A 83 1.52 -5.79 -6.27
N PHE A 84 1.33 -5.01 -7.35
CA PHE A 84 1.39 -3.56 -7.27
C PHE A 84 0.41 -3.00 -6.24
N TYR A 85 -0.88 -3.36 -6.33
CA TYR A 85 -1.89 -2.78 -5.44
C TYR A 85 -1.70 -3.19 -3.99
N LYS A 86 -1.27 -4.43 -3.75
CA LYS A 86 -0.91 -4.92 -2.42
C LYS A 86 0.21 -4.06 -1.81
N VAL A 87 1.31 -3.88 -2.54
CA VAL A 87 2.48 -3.14 -2.03
C VAL A 87 2.19 -1.64 -1.93
N TYR A 88 1.42 -1.08 -2.87
CA TYR A 88 0.93 0.29 -2.78
C TYR A 88 0.08 0.50 -1.52
N GLY A 89 -0.84 -0.41 -1.21
CA GLY A 89 -1.60 -0.39 0.03
C GLY A 89 -0.71 -0.48 1.28
N TYR A 90 0.29 -1.36 1.27
CA TYR A 90 1.27 -1.45 2.37
C TYR A 90 2.08 -0.17 2.55
N CYS A 91 2.45 0.51 1.46
CA CYS A 91 3.12 1.80 1.51
C CYS A 91 2.23 2.87 2.15
N CYS A 92 0.92 2.89 1.83
CA CYS A 92 -0.03 3.80 2.48
C CYS A 92 -0.16 3.51 3.98
N PHE A 93 -0.29 2.24 4.37
CA PHE A 93 -0.33 1.87 5.79
C PHE A 93 0.93 2.31 6.51
N TYR A 94 2.11 2.01 5.96
CA TYR A 94 3.39 2.42 6.52
C TYR A 94 3.51 3.94 6.68
N GLN A 95 3.08 4.72 5.68
CA GLN A 95 3.07 6.18 5.76
C GLN A 95 2.14 6.70 6.86
N SER A 96 0.97 6.08 7.03
CA SER A 96 -0.07 6.53 7.95
C SER A 96 0.09 6.04 9.39
N ASP A 97 0.87 4.97 9.59
CA ASP A 97 1.09 4.33 10.90
C ASP A 97 2.21 5.06 11.67
N THR A 98 1.96 6.35 11.93
CA THR A 98 2.87 7.27 12.62
C THR A 98 2.15 7.99 13.75
N GLU A 99 2.88 8.48 14.75
CA GLU A 99 2.28 9.18 15.90
C GLU A 99 1.69 10.54 15.48
N HIS A 100 2.30 11.18 14.48
CA HIS A 100 1.87 12.48 13.98
C HIS A 100 1.43 12.40 12.52
N VAL A 101 0.45 13.25 12.17
CA VAL A 101 -0.04 13.38 10.79
C VAL A 101 1.10 13.80 9.88
N CYS A 102 1.29 13.05 8.79
CA CYS A 102 2.29 13.35 7.75
C CYS A 102 3.73 13.41 8.29
N GLU A 103 4.06 12.57 9.28
CA GLU A 103 5.42 12.43 9.79
C GLU A 103 6.37 11.86 8.72
N ILE A 104 5.87 10.92 7.91
CA ILE A 104 6.51 10.46 6.68
C ILE A 104 5.82 11.16 5.51
N LYS A 105 6.58 11.98 4.78
CA LYS A 105 6.03 12.71 3.64
C LYS A 105 5.89 11.80 2.42
N PRO A 106 4.86 11.97 1.57
CA PRO A 106 4.74 11.20 0.32
C PRO A 106 6.00 11.25 -0.55
N GLU A 107 6.65 12.42 -0.63
CA GLU A 107 7.86 12.64 -1.42
C GLU A 107 9.10 11.99 -0.79
N GLU A 108 9.00 11.41 0.40
CA GLU A 108 10.09 10.66 1.04
C GLU A 108 10.03 9.15 0.72
N LEU A 109 8.97 8.69 0.05
CA LEU A 109 8.69 7.28 -0.22
C LEU A 109 9.15 6.83 -1.61
N THR A 110 9.54 5.56 -1.71
CA THR A 110 9.74 4.86 -2.98
C THR A 110 9.23 3.43 -2.84
N ILE A 111 8.48 2.95 -3.83
CA ILE A 111 8.16 1.53 -3.96
C ILE A 111 9.06 0.94 -5.04
N THR A 112 9.79 -0.12 -4.70
CA THR A 112 10.70 -0.82 -5.62
C THR A 112 10.24 -2.25 -5.79
N PHE A 113 10.14 -2.70 -7.04
CA PHE A 113 9.91 -4.10 -7.35
C PHE A 113 11.18 -4.73 -7.89
N ILE A 114 11.61 -5.85 -7.31
CA ILE A 114 12.73 -6.65 -7.80
C ILE A 114 12.17 -7.92 -8.43
N CYS A 115 12.41 -8.09 -9.72
CA CYS A 115 11.92 -9.25 -10.48
C CYS A 115 12.86 -9.57 -11.65
N ASN A 116 12.81 -10.81 -12.13
CA ASN A 116 13.61 -11.27 -13.27
C ASN A 116 12.89 -11.00 -14.62
N HIS A 117 11.56 -10.97 -14.62
CA HIS A 117 10.74 -10.80 -15.81
C HIS A 117 10.15 -9.39 -15.87
N TYR A 118 10.39 -8.68 -16.97
CA TYR A 118 9.89 -7.31 -17.15
C TYR A 118 8.35 -7.26 -17.17
N PRO A 119 7.71 -6.46 -16.28
CA PRO A 119 6.28 -6.59 -15.99
C PRO A 119 5.39 -5.77 -16.92
N VAL A 120 5.44 -6.02 -18.23
CA VAL A 120 4.73 -5.25 -19.28
C VAL A 120 3.25 -5.03 -18.97
N LYS A 121 2.54 -6.09 -18.56
CA LYS A 121 1.10 -6.02 -18.28
C LYS A 121 0.77 -5.10 -17.12
N MET A 122 1.59 -5.14 -16.06
CA MET A 122 1.44 -4.28 -14.90
C MET A 122 1.70 -2.83 -15.29
N LEU A 123 2.81 -2.54 -15.96
CA LEU A 123 3.18 -1.17 -16.36
C LEU A 123 2.13 -0.52 -17.27
N ARG A 124 1.64 -1.26 -18.28
CA ARG A 124 0.57 -0.77 -19.15
C ARG A 124 -0.70 -0.44 -18.36
N HIS A 125 -1.10 -1.30 -17.43
CA HIS A 125 -2.26 -1.04 -16.56
C HIS A 125 -2.07 0.23 -15.72
N LEU A 126 -0.88 0.45 -15.18
CA LEU A 126 -0.58 1.65 -14.39
C LEU A 126 -0.63 2.93 -15.22
N GLN A 127 -0.14 2.89 -16.46
CA GLN A 127 -0.24 4.02 -17.38
C GLN A 127 -1.70 4.32 -17.73
N GLU A 128 -2.47 3.30 -18.12
CA GLU A 128 -3.87 3.45 -18.56
C GLU A 128 -4.81 3.91 -17.44
N PHE A 129 -4.68 3.32 -16.24
CA PHE A 129 -5.67 3.49 -15.17
C PHE A 129 -5.19 4.35 -13.99
N ARG A 130 -3.88 4.55 -13.85
CA ARG A 130 -3.30 5.36 -12.76
C ARG A 130 -2.51 6.57 -13.25
N LYS A 131 -2.24 6.69 -14.55
CA LYS A 131 -1.38 7.73 -15.12
C LYS A 131 0.02 7.74 -14.48
N LEU A 132 0.49 6.56 -14.07
CA LEU A 132 1.83 6.36 -13.53
C LEU A 132 2.72 5.84 -14.65
N GLU A 133 3.91 6.42 -14.77
CA GLU A 133 4.94 5.96 -15.71
C GLU A 133 5.98 5.09 -14.97
N GLY A 134 6.42 4.01 -15.61
CA GLY A 134 7.49 3.17 -15.10
C GLY A 134 8.76 3.39 -15.91
N ASN A 135 9.86 3.70 -15.24
CA ASN A 135 11.16 3.89 -15.88
C ASN A 135 12.05 2.64 -15.70
N GLU A 136 12.65 2.16 -16.80
CA GLU A 136 13.69 1.13 -16.76
C GLU A 136 14.96 1.73 -16.13
N GLY A 137 15.32 1.25 -14.93
CA GLY A 137 16.55 1.65 -14.26
C GLY A 137 16.43 2.80 -13.25
N GLY A 138 15.22 3.19 -12.83
CA GLY A 138 15.05 4.13 -11.72
C GLY A 138 13.78 4.95 -11.80
N GLU A 139 13.06 4.97 -10.68
CA GLU A 139 11.87 5.77 -10.38
C GLU A 139 10.56 5.32 -11.06
N ILE A 140 9.73 4.63 -10.28
CA ILE A 140 8.29 4.84 -10.34
C ILE A 140 8.05 6.09 -9.48
N GLU A 141 7.93 7.26 -10.11
CA GLU A 141 7.47 8.46 -9.43
C GLU A 141 5.95 8.37 -9.27
N TYR A 142 5.48 8.51 -8.03
CA TYR A 142 4.07 8.73 -7.72
C TYR A 142 3.89 10.24 -7.51
N VAL A 143 2.93 10.83 -8.21
CA VAL A 143 2.33 12.12 -7.85
C VAL A 143 1.16 11.86 -6.92
#